data_AF-A0A6G0Z0D8-F1
#
_entry.id   AF-A0A6G0Z0D8-F1
#
_cell.length_a   1.000
_cell.length_b   1.000
_cell.length_c   1.000
_cell.angle_alpha   90.00
_cell.angle_beta   90.00
_cell.angle_gamma   90.00
#
_symmetry.space_group_name_H-M   'P 1'
#
loop_
_entity.id
_entity.type
_entity.pdbx_description
1 polymer ?
#
loop_
_entity_poly.entity_id
_entity_poly.type
_entity_poly.pdbx_seq_one_letter_code
_entity_poly.pdbx_strand_id
1 'polypeptide(L)'
;MIIAFALLQDVPFINPANVVFVYMLVRELVDERVATEPELQAVVLTCLYLAYSYMGNEISYPLKPFLVEDSRDAFWDRCLGIVRAMSSKMLRINAEPAYFTEIFSELKACGTLNSVLQSA
;
A
#
# COMPACT_ATOMS: atom_id res chain seq x y z
N MET A 1 -8.12 -10.93 -26.55
CA MET A 1 -8.62 -12.01 -25.66
C MET A 1 -7.82 -11.88 -24.37
N ILE A 2 -8.32 -11.33 -23.26
CA ILE A 2 -9.66 -11.01 -22.80
C ILE A 2 -9.54 -9.72 -21.96
N ILE A 3 -10.28 -8.69 -22.37
CA ILE A 3 -11.00 -7.69 -21.54
C ILE A 3 -10.26 -7.14 -20.30
N ALA A 4 -9.77 -5.89 -20.37
CA ALA A 4 -9.73 -4.94 -19.22
C ALA A 4 -9.16 -3.55 -19.55
N PHE A 5 -9.06 -3.12 -20.83
CA PHE A 5 -8.56 -1.78 -21.15
C PHE A 5 -9.64 -0.66 -21.05
N ALA A 6 -10.83 -0.94 -20.52
CA ALA A 6 -11.97 0.00 -20.63
C ALA A 6 -12.88 0.16 -19.40
N LEU A 7 -12.59 -0.40 -18.22
CA LEU A 7 -13.40 -0.17 -17.02
C LEU A 7 -12.50 0.29 -15.88
N LEU A 8 -12.57 1.57 -15.57
CA LEU A 8 -11.99 2.17 -14.38
C LEU A 8 -12.75 1.58 -13.18
N GLN A 9 -12.30 0.42 -12.68
CA GLN A 9 -12.82 -0.36 -11.54
C GLN A 9 -14.33 -0.24 -11.23
N ASP A 10 -15.10 -1.33 -11.42
CA ASP A 10 -16.53 -1.37 -11.02
C ASP A 10 -16.75 -1.16 -9.51
N VAL A 11 -15.73 -1.47 -8.69
CA VAL A 11 -15.70 -1.20 -7.24
C VAL A 11 -14.41 -0.46 -6.90
N PRO A 12 -14.46 0.70 -6.23
CA PRO A 12 -13.25 1.42 -5.85
C PRO A 12 -12.40 0.59 -4.90
N PHE A 13 -11.10 0.45 -5.21
CA PHE A 13 -10.15 -0.24 -4.35
C PHE A 13 -10.05 0.39 -2.95
N ILE A 14 -10.22 1.70 -2.84
CA ILE A 14 -10.14 2.41 -1.57
C ILE A 14 -11.39 2.13 -0.73
N ASN A 15 -11.25 1.17 0.18
CA ASN A 15 -12.20 0.86 1.23
C ASN A 15 -11.45 0.77 2.58
N PRO A 16 -12.15 0.77 3.73
CA PRO A 16 -11.49 0.75 5.04
C PRO A 16 -10.47 -0.39 5.22
N ALA A 17 -10.78 -1.61 4.75
CA ALA A 17 -9.87 -2.75 4.89
C ALA A 17 -8.61 -2.61 4.05
N ASN A 18 -8.75 -2.13 2.81
CA ASN A 18 -7.62 -1.93 1.91
C ASN A 18 -6.72 -0.78 2.37
N VAL A 19 -7.27 0.26 3.01
CA VAL A 19 -6.47 1.32 3.64
C VAL A 19 -5.64 0.77 4.80
N VAL A 20 -6.20 -0.13 5.62
CA VAL A 20 -5.45 -0.82 6.69
C VAL A 20 -4.30 -1.66 6.10
N PHE A 21 -4.56 -2.36 5.01
CA PHE A 21 -3.54 -3.15 4.31
C PHE A 21 -2.41 -2.27 3.76
N VAL A 22 -2.74 -1.15 3.11
CA VAL A 22 -1.74 -0.20 2.60
C VAL A 22 -0.93 0.40 3.75
N TYR A 23 -1.59 0.80 4.84
CA TYR A 23 -0.90 1.29 6.04
C TYR A 23 0.10 0.28 6.60
N MET A 24 -0.28 -1.01 6.67
CA MET A 24 0.61 -2.09 7.11
C MET A 24 1.87 -2.20 6.25
N LEU A 25 1.78 -2.01 4.94
CA LEU A 25 2.95 -1.98 4.05
C LEU A 25 3.79 -0.71 4.29
N VAL A 26 3.14 0.45 4.25
CA VAL A 26 3.83 1.75 4.32
C VAL A 26 4.60 1.93 5.63
N ARG A 27 4.02 1.55 6.77
CA ARG A 27 4.66 1.73 8.09
C ARG A 27 5.96 0.93 8.28
N GLU A 28 6.14 -0.14 7.52
CA GLU A 28 7.34 -1.00 7.60
C GLU A 28 8.42 -0.57 6.60
N LEU A 29 8.04 0.21 5.58
CA LEU A 29 8.91 0.58 4.46
C LEU A 29 9.32 2.05 4.47
N VAL A 30 8.52 2.90 5.10
CA VAL A 30 8.86 4.31 5.32
C VAL A 30 9.57 4.42 6.66
N ASP A 31 10.88 4.58 6.60
CA ASP A 31 11.73 4.88 7.75
C ASP A 31 12.35 6.29 7.62
N GLU A 32 13.18 6.67 8.60
CA GLU A 32 13.88 7.97 8.64
C GLU A 32 14.86 8.18 7.47
N ARG A 33 15.11 7.16 6.64
CA ARG A 33 16.03 7.22 5.50
C ARG A 33 15.38 7.77 4.24
N VAL A 34 14.04 7.85 4.20
CA VAL A 34 13.32 8.52 3.12
C VAL A 34 13.52 10.03 3.28
N ALA A 35 14.40 10.61 2.47
CA ALA A 35 14.87 11.98 2.66
C ALA A 35 14.06 13.01 1.86
N THR A 36 13.36 12.58 0.82
CA THR A 36 12.69 13.49 -0.12
C THR A 36 11.23 13.10 -0.41
N GLU A 37 10.40 14.09 -0.75
CA GLU A 37 9.01 13.87 -1.16
C GLU A 37 8.88 12.92 -2.36
N PRO A 38 9.69 13.00 -3.43
CA PRO A 38 9.62 12.07 -4.55
C PRO A 38 9.94 10.63 -4.16
N GLU A 39 10.93 10.41 -3.28
CA GLU A 39 11.24 9.07 -2.76
C GLU A 39 10.08 8.51 -1.95
N LEU A 40 9.48 9.34 -1.08
CA LEU A 40 8.29 8.94 -0.32
C LEU A 40 7.14 8.57 -1.24
N GLN A 41 6.86 9.41 -2.25
CA GLN A 41 5.82 9.15 -3.23
C GLN A 41 6.06 7.83 -3.97
N ALA A 42 7.30 7.57 -4.39
CA ALA A 42 7.68 6.34 -5.06
C ALA A 42 7.45 5.10 -4.18
N VAL A 43 7.86 5.15 -2.92
CA VAL A 43 7.64 4.06 -1.95
C VAL A 43 6.15 3.82 -1.73
N VAL A 44 5.37 4.87 -1.47
CA VAL A 44 3.92 4.78 -1.23
C VAL A 44 3.18 4.24 -2.45
N LEU A 45 3.52 4.69 -3.66
CA LEU A 45 2.91 4.17 -4.90
C LEU A 45 3.32 2.72 -5.19
N THR A 46 4.53 2.31 -4.83
CA THR A 46 4.94 0.90 -4.92
C THR A 46 4.11 0.04 -3.96
N CYS A 47 3.90 0.49 -2.71
CA CYS A 47 3.03 -0.18 -1.75
C CYS A 47 1.60 -0.27 -2.27
N LEU A 48 1.08 0.83 -2.85
CA LEU A 48 -0.25 0.87 -3.41
C LEU A 48 -0.39 -0.11 -4.57
N TYR A 49 0.56 -0.14 -5.51
CA TYR A 49 0.57 -1.09 -6.61
C TYR A 49 0.53 -2.55 -6.14
N LEU A 50 1.31 -2.90 -5.12
CA LEU A 50 1.28 -4.24 -4.53
C LEU A 50 -0.05 -4.53 -3.82
N ALA A 51 -0.63 -3.55 -3.14
CA ALA A 51 -1.94 -3.69 -2.52
C ALA A 51 -3.05 -3.93 -3.56
N TYR A 52 -3.03 -3.19 -4.68
CA TYR A 52 -3.90 -3.46 -5.83
C TYR A 52 -3.67 -4.88 -6.36
N SER A 53 -2.42 -5.28 -6.56
CA SER A 53 -2.07 -6.59 -7.10
C SER A 53 -2.46 -7.77 -6.18
N TYR A 54 -2.53 -7.55 -4.87
CA TYR A 54 -2.81 -8.60 -3.88
C TYR A 54 -4.27 -8.62 -3.40
N MET A 55 -4.85 -7.46 -3.09
CA MET A 55 -6.23 -7.31 -2.55
C MET A 55 -7.24 -6.90 -3.62
N GLY A 56 -6.79 -6.59 -4.84
CA GLY A 56 -7.66 -6.15 -5.93
C GLY A 56 -8.50 -7.28 -6.52
N ASN A 57 -9.67 -6.91 -7.04
CA ASN A 57 -10.60 -7.85 -7.67
C ASN A 57 -10.24 -8.15 -9.14
N GLU A 58 -9.42 -7.30 -9.77
CA GLU A 58 -9.02 -7.47 -11.16
C GLU A 58 -7.80 -8.37 -11.28
N ILE A 59 -7.71 -9.09 -12.39
CA ILE A 59 -6.58 -9.97 -12.68
C ILE A 59 -5.25 -9.23 -12.90
N SER A 60 -5.30 -7.93 -13.23
CA SER A 60 -4.11 -7.11 -13.47
C SER A 60 -4.41 -5.62 -13.40
N TYR A 61 -3.41 -4.84 -13.00
CA TYR A 61 -3.47 -3.39 -12.95
C TYR A 61 -2.35 -2.77 -13.80
N PRO A 62 -2.60 -1.70 -14.56
CA PRO A 62 -1.58 -1.04 -15.37
C PRO A 62 -0.54 -0.38 -14.46
N LEU A 63 0.74 -0.45 -14.85
CA LEU A 63 1.85 0.13 -14.08
C LEU A 63 1.87 1.68 -14.13
N LYS A 64 1.46 2.28 -15.25
CA LYS A 64 1.65 3.70 -15.55
C LYS A 64 1.19 4.66 -14.43
N PRO A 65 0.06 4.44 -13.72
CA PRO A 65 -0.36 5.31 -12.62
C PRO A 65 0.54 5.27 -11.37
N PHE A 66 1.36 4.23 -11.21
CA PHE A 66 2.16 3.98 -10.00
C PHE A 66 3.65 4.28 -10.20
N LEU A 67 4.09 4.42 -11.45
CA LEU A 67 5.48 4.69 -11.79
C LEU A 67 5.71 6.21 -11.90
N VAL A 68 6.34 6.77 -10.86
CA VAL A 68 6.76 8.19 -10.81
C VAL A 68 8.26 8.38 -11.02
N GLU A 69 9.02 7.28 -11.01
CA GLU A 69 10.46 7.27 -11.21
C GLU A 69 10.82 6.94 -12.67
N ASP A 70 11.91 7.52 -13.17
CA ASP A 70 12.40 7.24 -14.52
C ASP A 70 12.89 5.79 -14.68
N SER A 71 13.42 5.21 -13.60
CA SER A 71 13.94 3.84 -13.60
C SER A 71 12.85 2.82 -13.26
N ARG A 72 12.41 2.09 -14.29
CA ARG A 72 11.50 0.94 -14.12
C ARG A 72 12.13 -0.18 -13.28
N ASP A 73 13.44 -0.38 -13.41
CA ASP A 73 14.13 -1.45 -12.70
C ASP A 73 14.14 -1.18 -11.19
N ALA A 74 14.35 0.07 -10.78
CA ALA A 74 14.28 0.47 -9.37
C ALA A 74 12.90 0.19 -8.77
N PHE A 75 11.82 0.44 -9.51
CA PHE A 75 10.47 0.10 -9.09
C PHE A 75 10.29 -1.41 -8.87
N TRP A 76 10.76 -2.24 -9.81
CA TRP A 76 10.62 -3.70 -9.71
C TRP A 76 11.49 -4.31 -8.61
N ASP A 77 12.72 -3.81 -8.44
CA ASP A 77 13.59 -4.21 -7.34
C ASP A 77 12.95 -3.90 -5.98
N ARG A 78 12.32 -2.72 -5.85
CA ARG A 78 11.56 -2.36 -4.66
C ARG A 78 10.37 -3.30 -4.46
N CYS A 79 9.58 -3.58 -5.51
CA CYS A 79 8.48 -4.56 -5.44
C CYS A 79 8.94 -5.92 -4.90
N LEU A 80 10.03 -6.47 -5.45
CA LEU A 80 10.58 -7.75 -5.01
C LEU A 80 11.08 -7.71 -3.56
N GLY A 81 11.73 -6.61 -3.16
CA GLY A 81 12.14 -6.36 -1.78
C GLY A 81 10.95 -6.38 -0.81
N ILE A 82 9.88 -5.68 -1.16
CA ILE A 82 8.66 -5.61 -0.35
C ILE A 82 8.01 -6.99 -0.24
N VAL A 83 7.79 -7.70 -1.34
CA VAL A 83 7.16 -9.03 -1.31
C VAL A 83 7.99 -10.00 -0.45
N ARG A 84 9.32 -9.95 -0.57
CA ARG A 84 10.21 -10.80 0.23
C ARG A 84 10.07 -10.52 1.74
N ALA A 85 9.95 -9.25 2.12
CA ALA A 85 9.85 -8.85 3.53
C ALA A 85 8.43 -9.01 4.11
N MET A 86 7.41 -8.76 3.30
CA MET A 86 6.04 -8.53 3.76
C MET A 86 5.05 -9.64 3.43
N SER A 87 5.38 -10.58 2.54
CA SER A 87 4.45 -11.64 2.11
C SER A 87 3.81 -12.42 3.26
N SER A 88 4.55 -12.69 4.34
CA SER A 88 4.02 -13.34 5.54
C SER A 88 2.97 -12.49 6.26
N LYS A 89 3.22 -11.19 6.45
CA LYS A 89 2.28 -10.23 7.04
C LYS A 89 1.06 -9.99 6.14
N MET A 90 1.25 -9.96 4.82
CA MET A 90 0.19 -9.83 3.81
C MET A 90 -0.79 -11.01 3.85
N LEU A 91 -0.29 -12.23 4.06
CA LEU A 91 -1.15 -13.39 4.28
C LEU A 91 -1.81 -13.34 5.66
N ARG A 92 -1.02 -13.04 6.70
CA ARG A 92 -1.45 -13.02 8.10
C ARG A 92 -2.63 -12.07 8.35
N ILE A 93 -2.60 -10.87 7.77
CA ILE A 93 -3.67 -9.88 7.94
C ILE A 93 -5.02 -10.33 7.36
N ASN A 94 -5.00 -11.26 6.40
CA ASN A 94 -6.20 -11.88 5.84
C ASN A 94 -6.63 -13.14 6.60
N ALA A 95 -5.66 -13.87 7.18
CA ALA A 95 -5.92 -15.12 7.90
C ALA A 95 -6.31 -14.92 9.37
N GLU A 96 -5.82 -13.86 10.02
CA GLU A 96 -5.99 -13.61 11.45
C GLU A 96 -6.78 -12.31 11.70
N PRO A 97 -8.08 -12.40 12.05
CA PRO A 97 -8.91 -11.21 12.35
C PRO A 97 -8.37 -10.37 13.51
N ALA A 98 -7.69 -11.00 14.47
CA ALA A 98 -7.06 -10.30 15.59
C ALA A 98 -5.91 -9.39 15.11
N TYR A 99 -5.08 -9.88 14.18
CA TYR A 99 -4.00 -9.09 13.60
C TYR A 99 -4.54 -7.93 12.76
N PHE A 100 -5.59 -8.14 11.96
CA PHE A 100 -6.27 -7.01 11.29
C PHE A 100 -6.76 -5.95 12.27
N THR A 101 -7.39 -6.36 13.37
CA THR A 101 -7.93 -5.46 14.39
C THR A 101 -6.83 -4.65 15.09
N GLU A 102 -5.68 -5.26 15.34
CA GLU A 102 -4.48 -4.60 15.87
C GLU A 102 -4.02 -3.48 14.94
N ILE A 103 -3.73 -3.80 13.67
CA ILE A 103 -3.28 -2.82 12.67
C ILE A 103 -4.32 -1.71 12.45
N PHE A 104 -5.61 -2.05 12.40
CA PHE A 104 -6.68 -1.06 12.29
C PHE A 104 -6.72 -0.10 13.48
N SER A 105 -6.47 -0.61 14.69
CA SER A 105 -6.43 0.21 15.91
C SER A 105 -5.22 1.15 15.92
N GLU A 106 -4.05 0.66 15.47
CA GLU A 106 -2.85 1.49 15.31
C GLU A 106 -3.07 2.63 14.30
N LEU A 107 -3.66 2.33 13.13
CA LEU A 107 -3.98 3.35 12.13
C LEU A 107 -4.89 4.45 12.69
N LYS A 108 -5.93 4.08 13.46
CA LYS A 108 -6.81 5.06 14.11
C LYS A 108 -6.06 5.95 15.10
N ALA A 109 -5.11 5.39 15.85
CA ALA A 109 -4.33 6.14 16.82
C ALA A 109 -3.48 7.24 16.16
N CYS A 110 -2.96 7.02 14.95
CA CYS A 110 -2.25 8.05 14.18
C CYS A 110 -3.16 9.28 13.89
N GLY A 111 -4.44 9.05 13.59
CA GLY A 111 -5.41 10.13 13.39
C GLY A 111 -5.70 10.93 14.66
N THR A 112 -5.80 10.25 15.80
CA THR A 112 -6.01 10.91 17.10
C THR A 112 -4.81 11.73 17.54
N LEU A 113 -3.57 11.21 17.39
CA LEU A 113 -2.35 11.95 17.73
C LEU A 113 -2.25 13.28 16.96
N ASN A 114 -2.56 13.25 15.66
CA ASN A 114 -2.55 14.45 14.81
C ASN A 114 -3.59 15.48 15.25
N SER A 115 -4.78 15.06 15.68
CA SER A 115 -5.79 16.00 16.20
C SER A 115 -5.36 16.68 17.51
N VAL A 116 -4.62 15.98 18.37
CA VAL A 116 -4.09 16.53 19.62
C VAL A 116 -2.96 17.52 19.36
N LEU A 117 -2.04 17.20 18.44
CA LEU A 117 -0.95 18.11 18.06
C LEU A 117 -1.43 19.38 17.37
N GLN A 118 -2.58 19.36 16.69
CA GLN A 118 -3.18 20.54 16.06
C GLN A 118 -4.02 21.39 17.03
N SER A 119 -4.34 20.89 18.22
CA SER A 119 -5.14 21.58 19.24
C SER A 119 -4.33 22.07 20.44
N ALA A 120 -3.02 21.78 20.47
CA ALA A 120 -2.03 22.32 21.41
C ALA A 120 -1.23 23.46 20.76
#